data_AF-A0A9X2IWR1-F1
#
_entry.id   AF-A0A9X2IWR1-F1
#
_cell.length_a   1.000
_cell.length_b   1.000
_cell.length_c   1.000
_cell.angle_alpha   90.00
_cell.angle_beta   90.00
_cell.angle_gamma   90.00
#
_symmetry.space_group_name_H-M   'P 1'
#
loop_
_entity.id
_entity.type
_entity.pdbx_description
1 polymer ?
#
loop_
_entity_poly.entity_id
_entity_poly.type
_entity_poly.pdbx_seq_one_letter_code
_entity_poly.pdbx_strand_id
1 'polypeptide(L)'
;MTHPTDTELLVAHPGPAATLTLDWDLVACNEEWAAVFTGLRTGDNLLEWLFTSPDARRLPEWRTTARHMLLWYVDGQLRNGGEGHALAALRPLATTSRAIRSLLADTDEAEVEVVFAEGAPVEVPDPETGDVRTYRFGPESLTRFDPATAREATIGYTMRGTMCGQ
;
A
#
# COMPACT_ATOMS: atom_id res chain seq x y z
N MET A 1 15.58 14.65 -24.54
CA MET A 1 15.11 14.67 -23.15
C MET A 1 14.54 13.30 -22.86
N THR A 2 15.33 12.45 -22.22
CA THR A 2 14.90 11.16 -21.68
C THR A 2 13.97 11.46 -20.51
N HIS A 3 12.71 11.01 -20.58
CA HIS A 3 11.88 10.95 -19.39
C HIS A 3 12.57 9.99 -18.42
N PRO A 4 12.83 10.38 -17.16
CA PRO A 4 13.29 9.42 -16.16
C PRO A 4 12.28 8.27 -16.16
N THR A 5 12.73 7.06 -16.42
CA THR A 5 11.90 5.87 -16.22
C THR A 5 11.41 5.92 -14.78
N ASP A 6 10.12 5.69 -14.53
CA ASP A 6 9.51 5.92 -13.20
C ASP A 6 10.22 5.18 -12.05
N THR A 7 11.01 4.15 -12.36
CA THR A 7 11.92 3.45 -11.43
C THR A 7 13.02 4.36 -10.85
N GLU A 8 13.55 5.32 -11.61
CA GLU A 8 14.56 6.28 -11.13
C GLU A 8 14.00 7.17 -10.01
N LEU A 9 12.71 7.50 -10.07
CA LEU A 9 12.02 8.27 -9.04
C LEU A 9 11.77 7.46 -7.75
N LEU A 10 11.72 6.13 -7.84
CA LEU A 10 11.63 5.25 -6.66
C LEU A 10 12.98 5.13 -5.97
N VAL A 11 14.06 4.94 -6.75
CA VAL A 11 15.43 4.77 -6.23
C VAL A 11 15.93 6.06 -5.56
N ALA A 12 15.57 7.22 -6.10
CA ALA A 12 15.96 8.51 -5.51
C ALA A 12 15.21 8.86 -4.21
N HIS A 13 14.14 8.13 -3.87
CA HIS A 13 13.33 8.42 -2.69
C HIS A 13 14.00 7.87 -1.41
N PRO A 14 14.20 8.68 -0.35
CA PRO A 14 14.97 8.30 0.83
C PRO A 14 14.24 7.36 1.81
N GLY A 15 12.96 7.09 1.57
CA GLY A 15 12.14 6.16 2.35
C GLY A 15 11.43 5.12 1.48
N PRO A 16 10.62 4.23 2.07
CA PRO A 16 9.90 3.19 1.35
C PRO A 16 9.07 3.76 0.21
N ALA A 17 9.29 3.29 -1.02
CA ALA A 17 8.56 3.74 -2.19
C ALA A 17 8.24 2.58 -3.15
N ALA A 18 7.02 2.58 -3.66
CA ALA A 18 6.57 1.60 -4.65
C ALA A 18 5.56 2.17 -5.64
N THR A 19 5.51 1.56 -6.80
CA THR A 19 4.44 1.73 -7.78
C THR A 19 3.50 0.55 -7.68
N LEU A 20 2.21 0.83 -7.52
CA LEU A 20 1.14 -0.17 -7.47
C LEU A 20 0.13 0.06 -8.61
N THR A 21 -0.52 -1.01 -9.07
CA THR A 21 -1.72 -0.90 -9.92
C THR A 21 -2.90 -0.32 -9.13
N LEU A 22 -3.99 0.07 -9.80
CA LEU A 22 -5.24 0.44 -9.10
C LEU A 22 -5.73 -0.65 -8.13
N ASP A 23 -5.48 -1.91 -8.47
CA ASP A 23 -5.86 -3.05 -7.64
C ASP A 23 -4.86 -3.37 -6.53
N TRP A 24 -3.82 -2.55 -6.36
CA TRP A 24 -2.74 -2.69 -5.38
C TRP A 24 -1.76 -3.85 -5.67
N ASP A 25 -1.61 -4.24 -6.93
CA ASP A 25 -0.56 -5.17 -7.35
C ASP A 25 0.77 -4.43 -7.45
N LEU A 26 1.84 -5.03 -6.90
CA LEU A 26 3.15 -4.44 -6.89
C LEU A 26 3.79 -4.44 -8.28
N VAL A 27 4.04 -3.26 -8.84
CA VAL A 27 4.71 -3.12 -10.14
C VAL A 27 6.22 -2.99 -9.96
N ALA A 28 6.65 -2.09 -9.08
CA ALA A 28 8.05 -1.84 -8.78
C ALA A 28 8.21 -1.24 -7.38
N CYS A 29 9.37 -1.44 -6.75
CA CYS A 29 9.68 -0.82 -5.46
C CYS A 29 11.17 -0.53 -5.31
N ASN A 30 11.51 0.33 -4.36
CA ASN A 30 12.89 0.50 -3.89
C ASN A 30 13.25 -0.51 -2.79
N GLU A 31 14.53 -0.50 -2.38
CA GLU A 31 15.06 -1.41 -1.37
C GLU A 31 14.40 -1.20 0.01
N GLU A 32 14.16 0.06 0.39
CA GLU A 32 13.48 0.41 1.63
C GLU A 32 12.07 -0.21 1.71
N TRP A 33 11.31 -0.15 0.63
CA TRP A 33 10.01 -0.81 0.54
C TRP A 33 10.12 -2.33 0.68
N ALA A 34 11.09 -2.95 -0.01
CA ALA A 34 11.31 -4.38 0.07
C ALA A 34 11.71 -4.83 1.49
N ALA A 35 12.43 -4.00 2.24
CA ALA A 35 12.75 -4.24 3.64
C ALA A 35 11.48 -4.21 4.52
N VAL A 36 10.61 -3.20 4.34
CA VAL A 36 9.35 -3.08 5.10
C VAL A 36 8.40 -4.23 4.81
N PHE A 37 8.12 -4.48 3.52
CA PHE A 37 7.14 -5.46 3.07
C PHE A 37 7.84 -6.76 2.68
N THR A 38 8.62 -7.31 3.62
CA THR A 38 9.44 -8.50 3.39
C THR A 38 8.59 -9.65 2.82
N GLY A 39 9.04 -10.21 1.70
CA GLY A 39 8.38 -11.32 1.02
C GLY A 39 7.30 -10.92 0.01
N LEU A 40 6.91 -9.63 -0.07
CA LEU A 40 6.07 -9.10 -1.15
C LEU A 40 6.91 -8.91 -2.42
N ARG A 41 6.50 -9.49 -3.55
CA ARG A 41 7.24 -9.45 -4.82
C ARG A 41 6.46 -8.70 -5.90
N THR A 42 7.16 -8.24 -6.94
CA THR A 42 6.50 -7.70 -8.14
C THR A 42 5.49 -8.72 -8.70
N GLY A 43 4.28 -8.25 -8.95
CA GLY A 43 3.12 -9.04 -9.37
C GLY A 43 2.21 -9.48 -8.22
N ASP A 44 2.67 -9.41 -6.97
CA ASP A 44 1.85 -9.77 -5.81
C ASP A 44 0.92 -8.62 -5.43
N ASN A 45 -0.28 -8.97 -4.93
CA ASN A 45 -1.23 -8.01 -4.40
C ASN A 45 -0.89 -7.65 -2.94
N LEU A 46 -0.74 -6.35 -2.65
CA LEU A 46 -0.37 -5.87 -1.31
C LEU A 46 -1.39 -6.27 -0.23
N LEU A 47 -2.70 -6.17 -0.51
CA LEU A 47 -3.72 -6.56 0.46
C LEU A 47 -3.73 -8.07 0.68
N GLU A 48 -3.61 -8.86 -0.39
CA GLU A 48 -3.52 -10.33 -0.26
C GLU A 48 -2.34 -10.73 0.62
N TRP A 49 -1.15 -10.18 0.35
CA TRP A 49 0.04 -10.40 1.16
C TRP A 49 -0.22 -10.00 2.62
N LEU A 50 -0.80 -8.83 2.87
CA LEU A 50 -1.03 -8.29 4.21
C LEU A 50 -1.92 -9.19 5.08
N PHE A 51 -2.85 -9.91 4.45
CA PHE A 51 -3.81 -10.77 5.14
C PHE A 51 -3.42 -12.25 5.17
N THR A 52 -2.60 -12.72 4.23
CA THR A 52 -2.26 -14.14 4.07
C THR A 52 -0.80 -14.48 4.43
N SER A 53 0.13 -13.53 4.29
CA SER A 53 1.55 -13.77 4.52
C SER A 53 1.89 -13.87 6.02
N PRO A 54 2.66 -14.89 6.45
CA PRO A 54 3.24 -14.92 7.78
C PRO A 54 4.20 -13.76 8.05
N ASP A 55 4.87 -13.23 7.02
CA ASP A 55 5.82 -12.13 7.16
C ASP A 55 5.09 -10.82 7.43
N ALA A 56 3.93 -10.60 6.81
CA ALA A 56 3.07 -9.45 7.11
C ALA A 56 2.65 -9.42 8.59
N ARG A 57 2.41 -10.59 9.20
CA ARG A 57 2.04 -10.68 10.62
C ARG A 57 3.13 -10.26 11.59
N ARG A 58 4.37 -10.09 11.11
CA ARG A 58 5.49 -9.58 11.92
C ARG A 58 5.59 -8.06 11.92
N LEU A 59 4.79 -7.36 11.13
CA LEU A 59 4.71 -5.90 11.18
C LEU A 59 4.27 -5.45 12.58
N PRO A 60 4.96 -4.47 13.19
CA PRO A 60 4.45 -3.80 14.39
C PRO A 60 3.07 -3.22 14.13
N GLU A 61 2.19 -3.31 15.13
CA GLU A 61 0.81 -2.84 15.02
C GLU A 61 0.06 -3.36 13.77
N TRP A 62 0.37 -4.60 13.33
CA TRP A 62 -0.17 -5.20 12.11
C TRP A 62 -1.69 -5.01 11.94
N ARG A 63 -2.47 -5.12 13.02
CA ARG A 63 -3.94 -4.95 12.95
C ARG A 63 -4.30 -3.55 12.47
N THR A 64 -3.66 -2.54 13.05
CA THR A 64 -3.85 -1.12 12.75
C THR A 64 -3.39 -0.83 11.31
N THR A 65 -2.18 -1.28 10.93
CA THR A 65 -1.67 -1.14 9.56
C THR A 65 -2.61 -1.80 8.54
N ALA A 66 -3.05 -3.03 8.80
CA ALA A 66 -3.94 -3.78 7.92
C ALA A 66 -5.31 -3.12 7.76
N ARG A 67 -5.85 -2.56 8.85
CA ARG A 67 -7.09 -1.79 8.80
C ARG A 67 -6.93 -0.52 7.97
N HIS A 68 -5.90 0.27 8.24
CA HIS A 68 -5.68 1.53 7.53
C HIS A 68 -5.45 1.32 6.02
N MET A 69 -4.62 0.34 5.67
CA MET A 69 -4.39 -0.04 4.27
C MET A 69 -5.68 -0.50 3.58
N LEU A 70 -6.52 -1.27 4.28
CA LEU A 70 -7.82 -1.66 3.74
C LEU A 70 -8.74 -0.46 3.53
N LEU A 71 -8.82 0.47 4.48
CA LEU A 71 -9.66 1.66 4.34
C LEU A 71 -9.23 2.53 3.15
N TRP A 72 -7.93 2.69 2.96
CA TRP A 72 -7.37 3.38 1.80
C TRP A 72 -7.64 2.71 0.47
N TYR A 73 -7.54 1.39 0.43
CA TYR A 73 -7.92 0.63 -0.74
C TYR A 73 -9.36 0.98 -1.15
N VAL A 74 -10.28 0.95 -0.18
CA VAL A 74 -11.69 1.24 -0.42
C VAL A 74 -11.91 2.67 -0.88
N ASP A 75 -11.34 3.67 -0.21
CA ASP A 75 -11.48 5.08 -0.61
C ASP A 75 -10.89 5.34 -2.01
N GLY A 76 -9.70 4.79 -2.29
CA GLY A 76 -9.09 4.87 -3.61
C GLY A 76 -9.97 4.27 -4.71
N GLN A 77 -10.56 3.11 -4.45
CA GLN A 77 -11.48 2.46 -5.40
C GLN A 77 -12.78 3.26 -5.60
N LEU A 78 -13.34 3.83 -4.53
CA LEU A 78 -14.51 4.71 -4.61
C LEU A 78 -14.24 5.95 -5.45
N ARG A 79 -13.08 6.60 -5.28
CA ARG A 79 -12.67 7.79 -6.04
C ARG A 79 -12.39 7.50 -7.51
N ASN A 80 -11.90 6.31 -7.85
CA ASN A 80 -11.41 5.97 -9.19
C ASN A 80 -12.43 5.24 -10.08
N GLY A 81 -13.58 4.78 -9.57
CA GLY A 81 -14.54 4.04 -10.40
C GLY A 81 -15.91 3.73 -9.78
N GLY A 82 -16.23 4.26 -8.59
CA GLY A 82 -17.50 4.05 -7.91
C GLY A 82 -17.65 2.69 -7.21
N GLU A 83 -18.72 2.55 -6.42
CA GLU A 83 -18.98 1.44 -5.47
C GLU A 83 -18.78 0.03 -6.05
N GLY A 84 -19.01 -0.18 -7.35
CA GLY A 84 -18.89 -1.47 -8.02
C GLY A 84 -17.48 -2.05 -8.04
N HIS A 85 -16.45 -1.21 -8.21
CA HIS A 85 -15.05 -1.66 -8.22
C HIS A 85 -14.54 -1.96 -6.81
N ALA A 86 -14.86 -1.10 -5.84
CA ALA A 86 -14.55 -1.34 -4.43
C ALA A 86 -15.17 -2.66 -3.91
N LEU A 87 -16.45 -2.91 -4.23
CA LEU A 87 -17.14 -4.13 -3.80
C LEU A 87 -16.60 -5.38 -4.48
N ALA A 88 -16.27 -5.30 -5.77
CA ALA A 88 -15.70 -6.42 -6.53
C ALA A 88 -14.34 -6.85 -5.97
N ALA A 89 -13.51 -5.89 -5.58
CA ALA A 89 -12.19 -6.15 -5.04
C ALA A 89 -12.18 -6.58 -3.56
N LEU A 90 -13.10 -6.08 -2.75
CA LEU A 90 -13.26 -6.55 -1.37
C LEU A 90 -13.87 -7.96 -1.30
N ARG A 91 -14.63 -8.40 -2.30
CA ARG A 91 -15.39 -9.66 -2.24
C ARG A 91 -14.51 -10.91 -2.07
N PRO A 92 -13.38 -11.10 -2.80
CA PRO A 92 -12.45 -12.20 -2.54
C PRO A 92 -11.84 -12.15 -1.14
N LEU A 93 -11.53 -10.95 -0.66
CA LEU A 93 -10.86 -10.71 0.62
C LEU A 93 -11.81 -10.93 1.83
N ALA A 94 -13.04 -10.43 1.76
CA ALA A 94 -14.04 -10.52 2.82
C ALA A 94 -14.66 -11.92 2.96
N THR A 95 -14.63 -12.73 1.90
CA THR A 95 -15.12 -14.11 1.93
C THR A 95 -14.11 -15.06 2.57
N THR A 96 -12.81 -14.78 2.41
CA THR A 96 -11.72 -15.67 2.84
C THR A 96 -11.10 -15.28 4.19
N SER A 97 -11.12 -14.00 4.57
CA SER A 97 -10.43 -13.52 5.77
C SER A 97 -11.38 -13.11 6.90
N ARG A 98 -11.45 -13.94 7.95
CA ARG A 98 -12.10 -13.56 9.23
C ARG A 98 -11.47 -12.30 9.82
N ALA A 99 -10.19 -12.07 9.58
CA ALA A 99 -9.48 -10.91 10.08
C ALA A 99 -10.01 -9.60 9.46
N ILE A 100 -10.30 -9.60 8.16
CA ILE A 100 -10.87 -8.42 7.48
C ILE A 100 -12.23 -8.06 8.04
N ARG A 101 -13.11 -9.06 8.25
CA ARG A 101 -14.43 -8.83 8.87
C ARG A 101 -14.32 -8.27 10.29
N SER A 102 -13.37 -8.77 11.08
CA SER A 102 -13.11 -8.23 12.43
C SER A 102 -12.61 -6.79 12.35
N LEU A 103 -11.64 -6.49 11.48
CA LEU A 103 -11.07 -5.15 11.39
C LEU A 103 -12.11 -4.11 10.97
N LEU A 104 -12.98 -4.43 10.01
CA LEU A 104 -14.05 -3.54 9.56
C LEU A 104 -15.13 -3.34 10.64
N ALA A 105 -15.46 -4.37 11.42
CA ALA A 105 -16.43 -4.26 12.51
C ALA A 105 -15.92 -3.39 13.67
N ASP A 106 -14.59 -3.37 13.87
CA ASP A 106 -13.91 -2.65 14.94
C ASP A 106 -13.46 -1.24 14.51
N THR A 107 -13.80 -0.76 13.30
CA THR A 107 -13.39 0.55 12.80
C THR A 107 -14.38 1.63 13.23
N ASP A 108 -13.89 2.70 13.87
CA ASP A 108 -14.70 3.88 14.25
C ASP A 108 -14.61 5.00 13.19
N GLU A 109 -15.64 5.84 13.11
CA GLU A 109 -15.76 6.95 12.16
C GLU A 109 -14.61 7.96 12.28
N ALA A 110 -14.17 8.27 13.51
CA ALA A 110 -13.05 9.17 13.74
C ALA A 110 -11.71 8.61 13.21
N GLU A 111 -11.52 7.29 13.25
CA GLU A 111 -10.33 6.62 12.71
C GLU A 111 -10.31 6.70 11.18
N VAL A 112 -11.47 6.55 10.55
CA VAL A 112 -11.66 6.69 9.10
C VAL A 112 -11.27 8.10 8.64
N GLU A 113 -11.73 9.13 9.35
CA GLU A 113 -11.39 10.53 9.02
C GLU A 113 -9.89 10.79 9.09
N VAL A 114 -9.20 10.32 10.14
CA VAL A 114 -7.74 10.49 10.30
C VAL A 114 -6.97 9.80 9.18
N VAL A 115 -7.35 8.56 8.86
CA VAL A 115 -6.69 7.77 7.81
C VAL A 115 -6.82 8.45 6.45
N PHE A 116 -7.99 9.01 6.14
CA PHE A 116 -8.21 9.71 4.87
C PHE A 116 -7.58 11.10 4.83
N ALA A 117 -7.45 11.79 5.96
CA ALA A 117 -6.86 13.12 6.01
C ALA A 117 -5.32 13.10 6.01
N GLU A 118 -4.70 12.15 6.74
CA GLU A 118 -3.30 12.32 7.14
C GLU A 118 -2.31 11.29 6.61
N GLY A 119 -2.72 10.09 6.21
CA GLY A 119 -1.75 8.99 6.16
C GLY A 119 -2.09 7.86 7.12
N ALA A 120 -2.00 6.60 6.68
CA ALA A 120 -1.82 5.48 7.59
C ALA A 120 -0.38 5.51 8.13
N PRO A 121 -0.17 5.73 9.44
CA PRO A 121 1.14 5.48 10.03
C PRO A 121 1.42 3.98 9.97
N VAL A 122 2.62 3.63 9.54
CA VAL A 122 3.15 2.28 9.52
C VAL A 122 4.46 2.32 10.26
N GLU A 123 4.52 1.53 11.33
CA GLU A 123 5.74 1.33 12.09
C GLU A 123 6.59 0.27 11.39
N VAL A 124 7.85 0.62 11.17
CA VAL A 124 8.81 -0.16 10.41
C VAL A 124 10.05 -0.31 11.27
N PRO A 125 10.40 -1.54 11.69
CA PRO A 125 11.65 -1.77 12.37
C PRO A 125 12.80 -1.64 11.36
N ASP A 126 13.82 -0.86 11.72
CA ASP A 126 15.09 -0.80 11.02
C ASP A 126 15.75 -2.19 11.12
N PRO A 127 16.06 -2.85 9.99
CA PRO A 127 16.59 -4.21 10.01
C PRO A 127 18.01 -4.29 10.58
N GLU A 128 18.77 -3.18 10.58
CA GLU A 128 20.14 -3.14 11.09
C GLU A 128 20.18 -2.77 12.57
N THR A 129 19.40 -1.76 12.98
CA THR A 129 19.45 -1.23 14.36
C THR A 129 18.36 -1.81 15.27
N GLY A 130 17.26 -2.29 14.69
CA GLY A 130 16.05 -2.69 15.42
C GLY A 130 15.18 -1.52 15.89
N ASP A 131 15.58 -0.28 15.61
CA ASP A 131 14.79 0.91 15.97
C ASP A 131 13.52 0.99 15.14
N VAL A 132 12.40 1.36 15.76
CA VAL A 132 11.13 1.53 15.04
C VAL A 132 11.05 2.94 14.47
N ARG A 133 10.86 3.04 13.15
CA ARG A 133 10.54 4.29 12.44
C ARG A 133 9.09 4.27 12.01
N THR A 134 8.40 5.39 12.17
CA THR A 134 7.03 5.54 11.68
C THR A 134 7.03 6.26 10.33
N TYR A 135 6.45 5.62 9.32
CA TYR A 135 6.22 6.21 8.01
C TYR A 135 4.73 6.46 7.81
N ARG A 136 4.37 7.62 7.26
CA ARG A 136 3.04 7.83 6.67
C ARG A 136 3.14 7.65 5.18
N PHE A 137 2.40 6.67 4.69
CA PHE A 137 2.28 6.48 3.25
C PHE A 137 1.31 7.51 2.67
N GLY A 138 1.38 7.74 1.36
CA GLY A 138 0.40 8.57 0.67
C GLY A 138 0.47 8.32 -0.83
N PRO A 139 -0.66 8.32 -1.54
CA PRO A 139 -0.67 8.30 -3.00
C PRO A 139 -0.21 9.67 -3.49
N GLU A 140 0.95 9.74 -4.12
CA GLU A 140 1.53 11.02 -4.52
C GLU A 140 1.12 11.42 -5.94
N SER A 141 0.96 10.45 -6.83
CA SER A 141 0.58 10.67 -8.23
C SER A 141 -0.07 9.43 -8.83
N LEU A 142 -1.11 9.64 -9.63
CA LEU A 142 -1.72 8.64 -10.48
C LEU A 142 -1.00 8.70 -11.83
N THR A 143 -0.20 7.70 -12.12
CA THR A 143 0.63 7.66 -13.32
C THR A 143 0.18 6.49 -14.18
N ARG A 144 0.19 6.71 -15.48
CA ARG A 144 -0.14 5.69 -16.46
C ARG A 144 1.15 5.01 -16.86
N PHE A 145 1.33 3.75 -16.45
CA PHE A 145 2.55 2.99 -16.72
C PHE A 145 2.33 2.02 -17.87
N ASP A 146 3.36 1.84 -18.68
CA ASP A 146 3.38 0.81 -19.72
C ASP A 146 4.36 -0.29 -19.29
N PRO A 147 3.88 -1.45 -18.81
CA PRO A 147 4.76 -2.45 -18.20
C PRO A 147 5.73 -3.10 -19.18
N ALA A 148 5.56 -2.91 -20.49
CA ALA A 148 6.54 -3.39 -21.47
C ALA A 148 6.51 -2.70 -22.87
N THR A 149 5.62 -1.74 -23.13
CA THR A 149 5.12 -1.26 -24.44
C THR A 149 3.94 -2.06 -25.02
N ALA A 150 2.72 -1.51 -24.87
CA ALA A 150 1.41 -1.88 -25.46
C ALA A 150 0.82 -3.26 -25.03
N ARG A 151 -0.32 -3.29 -24.33
CA ARG A 151 -1.61 -3.04 -25.02
C ARG A 151 -2.74 -2.43 -24.19
N GLU A 152 -2.51 -2.13 -22.93
CA GLU A 152 -3.39 -1.27 -22.15
C GLU A 152 -2.50 -0.66 -21.07
N ALA A 153 -2.27 0.64 -21.18
CA ALA A 153 -1.42 1.30 -20.21
C ALA A 153 -2.14 1.25 -18.86
N THR A 154 -1.52 0.50 -17.94
CA THR A 154 -2.05 0.18 -16.62
C THR A 154 -1.96 1.44 -15.78
N ILE A 155 -3.09 1.87 -15.27
CA ILE A 155 -3.14 3.00 -14.35
C ILE A 155 -2.66 2.50 -12.99
N GLY A 156 -1.71 3.21 -12.42
CA GLY A 156 -1.19 2.93 -11.09
C GLY A 156 -0.95 4.20 -10.31
N TYR A 157 -0.57 4.06 -9.06
CA TYR A 157 -0.13 5.18 -8.24
C TYR A 157 1.21 4.86 -7.59
N THR A 158 1.99 5.91 -7.38
CA THR A 158 3.22 5.83 -6.60
C THR A 158 2.88 6.07 -5.13
N MET A 159 3.17 5.09 -4.29
CA MET A 159 3.13 5.24 -2.83
C MET A 159 4.52 5.55 -2.31
N ARG A 160 4.60 6.55 -1.44
CA ARG A 160 5.83 6.94 -0.75
C ARG A 160 5.57 7.06 0.74
N GLY A 161 6.46 6.47 1.53
CA GLY A 161 6.49 6.61 2.97
C GLY A 161 7.28 7.87 3.34
N THR A 162 6.60 8.84 3.94
CA THR A 162 7.25 10.00 4.57
C THR A 162 7.49 9.69 6.04
N MET A 163 8.74 9.81 6.49
CA MET A 163 9.08 9.59 7.90
C MET A 163 8.35 10.64 8.78
N CYS A 164 7.65 10.19 9.82
CA CYS A 164 7.10 11.09 10.83
C CYS A 164 8.26 11.66 11.67
N GLY A 165 8.26 12.98 11.92
CA GLY A 165 9.35 13.66 12.63
C GLY A 165 9.70 13.03 13.97
N GLN A 166 10.99 13.01 14.30
CA GLN A 166 11.52 12.66 15.63
C GLN A 166 11.11 13.67 16.69
#